data_AF-A0A6B3HEQ2-F1
#
_entry.id   AF-A0A6B3HEQ2-F1
#
_cell.length_a   1.000
_cell.length_b   1.000
_cell.length_c   1.000
_cell.angle_alpha   90.00
_cell.angle_beta   90.00
_cell.angle_gamma   90.00
#
_symmetry.space_group_name_H-M   'P 1'
#
loop_
_entity.id
_entity.type
_entity.pdbx_description
1 polymer ?
#
loop_
_entity_poly.entity_id
_entity_poly.type
_entity_poly.pdbx_seq_one_letter_code
_entity_poly.pdbx_strand_id
1 'polypeptide(L)'
;RYGYRVDVAADGLSGLEAFRAGGYDLLILDVMLPELDGIGLCHRIREESLVPVLMMSARGDALDVVAGLEAGADDYVIKPV
;
A
#
# COMPACT_ATOMS: atom_id res chain seq x y z
N ARG A 1 4.28 1.93 22.01
CA ARG A 1 4.54 0.84 21.03
C ARG A 1 3.32 -0.07 21.06
N TYR A 2 2.51 -0.07 20.00
CA TYR A 2 1.16 -0.68 20.02
C TYR A 2 1.11 -2.21 19.89
N GLY A 3 2.27 -2.90 19.98
CA GLY A 3 2.32 -4.37 19.95
C GLY A 3 2.34 -5.00 18.55
N TYR A 4 2.33 -4.21 17.48
CA TYR A 4 2.41 -4.72 16.11
C TYR A 4 3.82 -5.21 15.74
N ARG A 5 3.87 -6.31 14.99
CA ARG A 5 5.06 -6.72 14.23
C ARG A 5 5.04 -5.96 12.90
N VAL A 6 6.16 -5.33 12.55
CA VAL A 6 6.25 -4.46 11.38
C VAL A 6 7.48 -4.85 10.60
N ASP A 7 7.27 -5.19 9.34
CA ASP A 7 8.32 -5.34 8.34
C ASP A 7 8.23 -4.16 7.36
N VAL A 8 9.36 -3.81 6.74
CA VAL A 8 9.46 -2.63 5.87
C VAL A 8 10.12 -3.03 4.55
N ALA A 9 9.49 -2.61 3.45
CA ALA A 9 10.05 -2.66 2.10
C ALA A 9 10.32 -1.24 1.61
N ALA A 10 11.42 -1.05 0.88
CA ALA A 10 11.86 0.26 0.42
C ALA A 10 11.35 0.63 -0.99
N ASP A 11 10.82 -0.35 -1.72
CA ASP A 11 10.34 -0.25 -3.10
C ASP A 11 9.16 -1.20 -3.31
N GLY A 12 8.44 -1.01 -4.43
CA GLY A 12 7.23 -1.80 -4.67
C GLY A 12 7.48 -3.26 -5.05
N LEU A 13 8.63 -3.61 -5.61
CA LEU A 13 8.95 -4.99 -5.97
C LEU A 13 9.30 -5.82 -4.73
N SER A 14 10.16 -5.30 -3.85
CA SER A 14 10.46 -5.93 -2.56
C SER A 14 9.22 -6.00 -1.66
N GLY A 15 8.32 -5.00 -1.75
CA GLY A 15 7.02 -5.02 -1.08
C GLY A 15 6.10 -6.13 -1.59
N LEU A 16 6.04 -6.35 -2.90
CA LEU A 16 5.26 -7.43 -3.51
C LEU A 16 5.82 -8.81 -3.15
N GLU A 17 7.14 -8.97 -3.17
CA GLU A 17 7.82 -10.21 -2.76
C GLU A 17 7.56 -10.52 -1.28
N ALA A 18 7.67 -9.51 -0.42
CA ALA A 18 7.36 -9.65 1.00
C ALA A 18 5.91 -10.07 1.21
N PHE A 19 4.95 -9.39 0.57
CA PHE A 19 3.52 -9.74 0.63
C PHE A 19 3.28 -11.21 0.23
N ARG A 20 3.91 -11.68 -0.86
CA ARG A 20 3.78 -13.07 -1.32
C ARG A 20 4.42 -14.10 -0.39
N ALA A 21 5.43 -13.71 0.38
CA ALA A 21 5.96 -14.54 1.47
C ALA A 21 4.93 -14.71 2.61
N GLY A 22 3.92 -13.83 2.68
CA GLY A 22 2.71 -13.99 3.48
C GLY A 22 2.82 -13.51 4.93
N GLY A 23 1.71 -13.63 5.66
CA GLY A 23 1.65 -13.39 7.10
C GLY A 23 1.34 -11.95 7.53
N TYR A 24 0.83 -11.11 6.63
CA TYR A 24 0.40 -9.74 6.94
C TYR A 24 -1.11 -9.64 7.15
N ASP A 25 -1.50 -9.01 8.25
CA ASP A 25 -2.90 -8.70 8.57
C ASP A 25 -3.35 -7.33 8.04
N LEU A 26 -2.39 -6.48 7.63
CA LEU A 26 -2.59 -5.11 7.13
C LEU A 26 -1.36 -4.70 6.32
N LEU A 27 -1.57 -3.97 5.23
CA LEU A 27 -0.53 -3.32 4.46
C LEU A 27 -0.69 -1.79 4.51
N ILE A 28 0.43 -1.08 4.61
CA ILE A 28 0.47 0.37 4.47
C ILE A 28 1.40 0.69 3.29
N LEU A 29 0.86 1.34 2.26
CA LEU A 29 1.57 1.61 1.02
C LEU A 29 1.72 3.12 0.79
N ASP A 30 2.91 3.56 0.38
CA ASP A 30 3.07 4.89 -0.22
C ASP A 30 2.73 4.80 -1.71
N VAL A 31 2.14 5.86 -2.27
CA VAL A 31 1.89 5.93 -3.72
C VAL A 31 3.20 6.08 -4.50
N MET A 32 4.15 6.86 -4.00
CA MET A 32 5.42 7.13 -4.70
C MET A 32 6.51 6.16 -4.25
N LEU A 33 6.39 4.90 -4.69
CA LEU A 33 7.42 3.88 -4.51
C LEU A 33 8.33 3.77 -5.75
N PRO A 34 9.63 3.51 -5.58
CA PRO A 34 10.52 3.12 -6.67
C PRO A 34 10.11 1.80 -7.32
N GLU A 35 10.50 1.63 -8.58
CA GLU A 35 10.35 0.40 -9.40
C GLU A 35 8.90 0.03 -9.75
N LEU A 36 8.08 -0.19 -8.73
CA LEU A 36 6.64 -0.38 -8.82
C LEU A 36 5.97 0.62 -7.87
N ASP A 37 5.14 1.51 -8.42
CA ASP A 37 4.43 2.48 -7.60
C ASP A 37 3.37 1.81 -6.70
N GLY A 38 2.91 2.54 -5.68
CA GLY A 38 1.97 2.01 -4.69
C GLY A 38 0.61 1.62 -5.25
N ILE A 39 0.15 2.30 -6.30
CA ILE A 39 -1.13 2.02 -6.95
C ILE A 39 -1.03 0.69 -7.70
N GLY A 40 0.04 0.52 -8.49
CA GLY A 40 0.34 -0.71 -9.21
C GLY A 40 0.65 -1.88 -8.29
N LEU A 41 1.23 -1.63 -7.12
CA LEU A 41 1.40 -2.63 -6.06
C LEU A 41 0.05 -3.03 -5.46
N CYS A 42 -0.79 -2.07 -5.09
CA CYS A 42 -2.13 -2.32 -4.55
C CYS A 42 -2.97 -3.15 -5.52
N HIS A 43 -2.98 -2.80 -6.80
CA HIS A 43 -3.70 -3.55 -7.83
C HIS A 43 -3.25 -5.02 -7.89
N ARG A 44 -1.94 -5.29 -7.92
CA ARG A 44 -1.40 -6.65 -7.95
C ARG A 44 -1.73 -7.44 -6.69
N ILE A 45 -1.65 -6.81 -5.52
CA ILE A 45 -2.06 -7.45 -4.27
C ILE A 45 -3.55 -7.83 -4.32
N ARG A 46 -4.40 -6.95 -4.87
CA ARG A 46 -5.84 -7.16 -4.94
C ARG A 46 -6.25 -8.26 -5.93
N GLU A 47 -5.41 -8.56 -6.93
CA GLU A 47 -5.58 -9.75 -7.79
C GLU A 47 -5.40 -11.07 -7.01
N GLU A 48 -4.65 -11.05 -5.91
CA GLU A 48 -4.22 -12.25 -5.17
C GLU A 48 -4.84 -12.37 -3.76
N SER A 49 -5.30 -11.26 -3.16
CA SER A 49 -5.70 -11.22 -1.75
C SER A 49 -6.71 -10.11 -1.43
N LEU A 50 -7.44 -10.33 -0.33
CA LEU A 50 -8.31 -9.33 0.29
C LEU A 50 -7.71 -8.67 1.55
N VAL A 51 -6.40 -8.82 1.79
CA VAL A 51 -5.74 -8.17 2.94
C VAL A 51 -6.05 -6.68 2.95
N PRO A 52 -6.38 -6.07 4.11
CA PRO A 52 -6.62 -4.64 4.19
C PRO A 52 -5.40 -3.83 3.75
N VAL A 53 -5.63 -2.82 2.90
CA VAL A 53 -4.60 -1.92 2.38
C VAL A 53 -4.96 -0.47 2.72
N LEU A 54 -4.09 0.18 3.49
CA LEU A 54 -4.12 1.62 3.74
C LEU A 54 -3.11 2.32 2.83
N MET A 55 -3.58 3.20 1.95
CA MET A 55 -2.71 4.11 1.22
C MET A 55 -2.34 5.29 2.12
N MET A 56 -1.05 5.63 2.18
CA MET A 56 -0.56 6.77 2.95
C MET A 56 0.50 7.54 2.17
N SER A 57 0.15 8.71 1.64
CA SER A 57 0.99 9.45 0.68
C SER A 57 0.95 10.96 0.89
N ALA A 58 1.97 11.67 0.38
CA ALA A 58 1.93 13.14 0.25
C ALA A 58 1.11 13.60 -0.97
N ARG A 59 0.82 12.67 -1.90
CA ARG A 59 -0.19 12.85 -2.95
C ARG A 59 -1.57 12.93 -2.28
N GLY A 60 -2.36 13.92 -2.66
CA GLY A 60 -3.59 14.22 -1.96
C GLY A 60 -4.58 15.03 -2.79
N ASP A 61 -4.36 15.15 -4.09
CA ASP A 61 -5.40 15.64 -4.97
C ASP A 61 -6.50 14.58 -5.14
N ALA A 62 -7.68 15.01 -5.58
CA ALA A 62 -8.83 14.12 -5.66
C ALA A 62 -8.61 12.95 -6.64
N LEU A 63 -7.78 13.14 -7.68
CA LEU A 63 -7.51 12.09 -8.66
C LEU A 63 -6.58 11.02 -8.08
N ASP A 64 -5.57 11.42 -7.32
CA ASP A 64 -4.67 10.51 -6.61
C ASP A 64 -5.44 9.63 -5.60
N VAL A 65 -6.37 10.23 -4.85
CA VAL A 65 -7.21 9.51 -3.88
C VAL A 65 -8.12 8.52 -4.59
N VAL A 66 -8.83 8.96 -5.64
CA VAL A 66 -9.73 8.10 -6.41
C VAL A 66 -8.95 6.94 -7.04
N ALA A 67 -7.80 7.20 -7.66
CA ALA A 67 -6.97 6.17 -8.26
C ALA A 67 -6.48 5.14 -7.23
N GLY A 68 -6.09 5.58 -6.03
CA GLY A 68 -5.71 4.68 -4.95
C GLY A 68 -6.83 3.77 -4.49
N LEU A 69 -8.05 4.31 -4.33
CA LEU A 69 -9.23 3.53 -3.92
C LEU A 69 -9.70 2.58 -5.04
N GLU A 70 -9.70 3.02 -6.30
CA GLU A 70 -10.03 2.18 -7.46
C GLU A 70 -9.03 1.05 -7.69
N ALA A 71 -7.76 1.25 -7.31
CA ALA A 71 -6.75 0.18 -7.30
C ALA A 71 -7.00 -0.88 -6.21
N GLY A 72 -8.01 -0.68 -5.37
CA GLY A 72 -8.42 -1.62 -4.33
C GLY A 72 -7.88 -1.29 -2.95
N ALA A 73 -7.49 -0.06 -2.66
CA ALA A 73 -7.20 0.35 -1.29
C ALA A 73 -8.49 0.47 -0.47
N ASP A 74 -8.42 0.15 0.81
CA ASP A 74 -9.55 0.23 1.73
C ASP A 74 -9.72 1.66 2.29
N ASP A 75 -8.62 2.43 2.38
CA ASP A 75 -8.62 3.83 2.79
C ASP A 75 -7.38 4.57 2.27
N TYR A 76 -7.42 5.91 2.32
CA TYR A 76 -6.36 6.81 1.85
C TYR A 76 -6.11 7.96 2.84
N VAL A 77 -4.88 8.05 3.34
CA VAL A 77 -4.45 9.10 4.29
C VAL A 77 -3.38 9.99 3.68
N ILE A 78 -3.60 11.30 3.73
CA ILE A 78 -2.66 12.31 3.22
C ILE A 78 -1.65 12.69 4.31
N LYS A 79 -0.36 12.65 4.00
CA LYS A 79 0.74 13.14 4.85
C LYS A 79 0.81 14.69 4.81
N PRO A 80 1.10 15.41 5.90
CA PRO A 80 1.37 14.93 7.25
C PRO A 80 0.09 14.78 8.08
N VAL A 81 0.10 13.79 8.98
CA VAL A 81 -0.88 13.64 10.07
C VAL A 81 -0.30 14.10 11.40
#